data_AF-A0A327JMR7-F1
#
_entry.id   AF-A0A327JMR7-F1
#
_cell.length_a   1.000
_cell.length_b   1.000
_cell.length_c   1.000
_cell.angle_alpha   90.00
_cell.angle_beta   90.00
_cell.angle_gamma   90.00
#
_symmetry.space_group_name_H-M   'P 1'
#
loop_
_entity.id
_entity.type
_entity.pdbx_description
1 polymer ?
#
loop_
_entity_poly.entity_id
_entity_poly.type
_entity_poly.pdbx_seq_one_letter_code
_entity_poly.pdbx_strand_id
1 'polypeptide(L)'
;MKKTNGADGIHRKPAGGDRELTLTLNTEETAALEGWRLANNIGSPDEAARELLRLGLLSEISKVYGLVSAIRHSVDDEDDFAYQAPPTSN
;
A
#
# COMPACT_ATOMS: atom_id res chain seq x y z
N MET A 1 1.69 -44.22 -0.78
CA MET A 1 2.47 -43.11 -0.19
C MET A 1 2.54 -41.98 -1.21
N LYS A 2 1.75 -40.91 -1.04
CA LYS A 2 1.82 -39.70 -1.89
C LYS A 2 2.29 -38.55 -0.99
N LYS A 3 3.39 -37.90 -1.38
CA LYS A 3 3.99 -36.77 -0.68
C LYS A 3 3.04 -35.57 -0.77
N THR A 4 2.58 -35.05 0.36
CA THR A 4 1.91 -33.75 0.44
C THR A 4 2.97 -32.67 0.56
N ASN A 5 3.12 -31.87 -0.48
CA ASN A 5 3.97 -30.68 -0.46
C ASN A 5 3.47 -29.75 0.65
N GLY A 6 4.36 -29.43 1.58
CA GLY A 6 4.11 -28.51 2.67
C GLY A 6 3.75 -27.14 2.09
N ALA A 7 2.48 -26.77 2.25
CA ALA A 7 2.09 -25.38 2.24
C ALA A 7 2.68 -24.76 3.51
N ASP A 8 3.92 -24.29 3.42
CA ASP A 8 4.49 -23.34 4.39
C ASP A 8 3.74 -22.02 4.18
N GLY A 9 2.49 -22.00 4.63
CA GLY A 9 1.73 -20.79 4.82
C GLY A 9 2.52 -19.96 5.81
N ILE A 10 3.04 -18.82 5.36
CA ILE A 10 3.61 -17.81 6.25
C ILE A 10 2.45 -17.31 7.12
N HIS A 11 2.19 -18.02 8.22
CA HIS A 11 1.35 -17.56 9.30
C HIS A 11 2.18 -16.56 10.11
N ARG A 12 2.41 -15.37 9.53
CA ARG A 12 2.82 -14.22 10.33
C ARG A 12 1.64 -13.91 11.25
N LYS A 13 1.72 -14.41 12.49
CA LYS A 13 0.94 -13.86 13.60
C LYS A 13 1.22 -12.35 13.58
N PRO A 14 0.22 -11.48 13.37
CA PRO A 14 0.46 -10.06 13.50
C PRO A 14 1.07 -9.86 14.88
N ALA A 15 2.20 -9.14 14.94
CA ALA A 15 2.75 -8.68 16.20
C ALA A 15 1.79 -7.62 16.75
N GLY A 16 0.64 -8.10 17.25
CA GLY A 16 -0.44 -7.32 17.83
C GLY A 16 0.00 -6.89 19.21
N GLY A 17 0.79 -5.83 19.25
CA GLY A 17 0.82 -4.94 20.39
C GLY A 17 -0.05 -3.74 20.04
N ASP A 18 -0.97 -3.37 20.93
CA ASP A 18 -1.65 -2.09 20.83
C ASP A 18 -0.57 -1.00 20.84
N ARG A 19 -0.53 -0.22 19.76
CA ARG A 19 0.34 0.96 19.67
C ARG A 19 -0.54 2.18 19.81
N GLU A 20 -0.22 3.00 20.81
CA GLU A 20 -0.88 4.27 21.02
C GLU A 20 -0.26 5.34 20.11
N LEU A 21 -1.12 6.14 19.49
CA LEU A 21 -0.73 7.30 18.71
C LEU A 21 -1.55 8.50 19.20
N THR A 22 -0.85 9.55 19.63
CA THR A 22 -1.48 10.82 20.00
C THR A 22 -1.47 11.77 18.80
N LEU A 23 -2.62 12.33 18.48
CA LEU A 23 -2.80 13.33 17.43
C LEU A 23 -3.15 14.67 18.10
N THR A 24 -2.40 15.72 17.78
CA THR A 24 -2.72 17.08 18.17
C THR A 24 -3.23 17.80 16.94
N LEU A 25 -4.50 18.21 16.98
CA LEU A 25 -5.15 18.93 15.90
C LEU A 25 -5.37 20.38 16.31
N ASN A 26 -5.16 21.29 15.36
CA ASN A 26 -5.59 22.68 15.54
C ASN A 26 -7.12 22.80 15.38
N THR A 27 -7.66 24.01 15.60
CA THR A 27 -9.10 24.26 15.52
C THR A 27 -9.70 23.93 14.16
N GLU A 28 -9.00 24.27 13.07
CA GLU A 28 -9.47 24.03 11.70
C GLU A 28 -9.47 22.53 11.38
N GLU A 29 -8.39 21.83 11.74
CA GLU A 29 -8.27 20.37 11.57
C GLU A 29 -9.32 19.61 12.39
N THR A 30 -9.63 20.08 13.60
CA THR A 30 -10.69 19.53 14.44
C THR A 30 -12.06 19.71 13.78
N ALA A 31 -12.34 20.89 13.23
CA ALA A 31 -13.58 21.15 12.52
C ALA A 31 -13.70 20.30 11.24
N ALA A 32 -12.61 20.12 10.51
CA ALA A 32 -12.56 19.24 9.34
C ALA A 32 -12.80 17.77 9.71
N LEU A 33 -12.20 17.28 10.79
CA LEU A 33 -12.43 15.94 11.32
C LEU A 33 -13.90 15.73 11.67
N GLU A 34 -14.51 16.66 12.40
CA GLU A 34 -15.94 16.59 12.75
C GLU A 34 -16.85 16.63 11.51
N GLY A 35 -16.56 17.52 10.57
CA GLY A 35 -17.32 17.60 9.31
C GLY A 35 -17.25 16.29 8.53
N TRP A 36 -16.06 15.71 8.42
CA TRP A 36 -15.86 14.41 7.76
C TRP A 36 -16.55 13.27 8.51
N ARG A 37 -16.46 13.24 9.84
CA ARG A 37 -17.14 12.26 10.71
C ARG A 37 -18.66 12.28 10.48
N LEU A 38 -19.25 13.47 10.50
CA LEU A 38 -20.69 13.66 10.28
C LEU A 38 -21.11 13.23 8.87
N ALA A 39 -20.32 13.60 7.84
CA ALA A 39 -20.60 13.23 6.46
C ALA A 39 -20.57 11.71 6.21
N ASN A 40 -19.78 10.98 6.98
CA ASN A 40 -19.62 9.52 6.83
C ASN A 40 -20.37 8.71 7.90
N ASN A 41 -21.21 9.36 8.72
CA ASN A 41 -21.99 8.73 9.79
C ASN A 41 -21.14 7.92 10.77
N ILE A 42 -19.96 8.45 11.13
CA ILE A 42 -19.02 7.80 12.05
C ILE A 42 -19.33 8.19 13.49
N GLY A 43 -19.34 7.19 14.38
CA GLY A 43 -19.89 7.32 15.72
C GLY A 43 -19.04 8.17 16.67
N SER A 44 -17.73 8.21 16.47
CA SER A 44 -16.81 8.93 17.36
C SER A 44 -15.68 9.66 16.61
N PRO A 45 -15.14 10.76 17.18
CA PRO A 45 -13.96 11.43 16.63
C PRO A 45 -12.74 10.51 16.55
N ASP A 46 -12.55 9.62 17.52
CA ASP A 46 -11.44 8.66 17.55
C ASP A 46 -11.52 7.62 16.44
N GLU A 47 -12.73 7.14 16.14
CA GLU A 47 -12.97 6.26 15.00
C GLU A 47 -12.73 6.99 13.69
N ALA A 48 -13.17 8.26 13.59
CA ALA A 48 -12.95 9.06 12.41
C ALA A 48 -11.45 9.33 12.16
N ALA A 49 -10.70 9.67 13.21
CA ALA A 49 -9.26 9.91 13.14
C ALA A 49 -8.51 8.64 12.73
N ARG A 50 -8.92 7.47 13.26
CA ARG A 50 -8.35 6.18 12.86
C ARG A 50 -8.61 5.86 11.39
N GLU A 51 -9.82 6.12 10.89
CA GLU A 51 -10.13 5.85 9.49
C GLU A 51 -9.39 6.81 8.55
N LEU A 52 -9.29 8.11 8.88
CA LEU A 52 -8.47 9.05 8.11
C LEU A 52 -6.99 8.64 8.09
N LEU A 53 -6.44 8.21 9.21
CA LEU A 53 -5.07 7.71 9.29
C LEU A 53 -4.87 6.46 8.43
N ARG A 54 -5.82 5.52 8.50
CA ARG A 54 -5.82 4.31 7.66
C ARG A 54 -5.87 4.66 6.17
N LEU A 55 -6.76 5.56 5.75
CA LEU A 55 -6.88 6.00 4.36
C LEU A 55 -5.61 6.72 3.88
N GLY A 56 -5.03 7.58 4.71
CA GLY A 56 -3.76 8.25 4.42
C GLY A 56 -2.63 7.26 4.20
N LEU A 57 -2.45 6.30 5.12
CA LEU A 57 -1.42 5.26 4.99
C LEU A 57 -1.62 4.38 3.75
N LEU A 58 -2.85 4.00 3.44
CA LEU A 58 -3.15 3.22 2.23
C LEU A 58 -2.82 3.98 0.95
N SER A 59 -3.11 5.29 0.91
CA SER A 59 -2.74 6.16 -0.21
C SER A 59 -1.22 6.19 -0.43
N GLU A 60 -0.45 6.36 0.65
CA GLU A 60 1.02 6.37 0.56
C GLU A 60 1.59 5.01 0.13
N ILE A 61 1.07 3.91 0.68
CA ILE A 61 1.46 2.55 0.25
C ILE A 61 1.17 2.36 -1.24
N SER A 62 0.00 2.81 -1.72
CA SER A 62 -0.39 2.71 -3.13
C SER A 62 0.55 3.50 -4.04
N LYS A 63 0.99 4.70 -3.64
CA LYS A 63 1.94 5.51 -4.41
C LYS A 63 3.30 4.82 -4.52
N VAL A 64 3.82 4.32 -3.40
CA VAL A 64 5.11 3.60 -3.37
C VAL A 64 5.04 2.33 -4.23
N TYR A 65 3.95 1.58 -4.13
CA TYR A 65 3.73 0.41 -4.97
C TYR A 65 3.73 0.76 -6.47
N GLY A 66 3.00 1.81 -6.85
CA GLY A 66 2.98 2.30 -8.24
C GLY A 66 4.36 2.69 -8.75
N LEU A 67 5.15 3.40 -7.94
CA LEU A 67 6.52 3.77 -8.27
C LEU A 67 7.42 2.54 -8.47
N VAL A 68 7.37 1.58 -7.55
CA VAL A 68 8.16 0.34 -7.65
C VAL A 68 7.75 -0.49 -8.86
N SER A 69 6.45 -0.56 -9.15
CA SER A 69 5.94 -1.25 -10.34
C SER A 69 6.43 -0.59 -11.63
N ALA A 70 6.39 0.74 -11.71
CA ALA A 70 6.88 1.48 -12.87
C ALA A 70 8.38 1.26 -13.11
N ILE A 71 9.19 1.27 -12.05
CA ILE A 71 10.62 0.98 -12.13
C ILE A 71 10.86 -0.46 -12.65
N ARG A 72 10.12 -1.44 -12.14
CA ARG A 72 10.24 -2.83 -12.61
C ARG A 72 9.92 -2.96 -14.10
N HIS A 73 8.81 -2.38 -14.54
CA HIS A 73 8.45 -2.40 -15.96
C HIS A 73 9.49 -1.70 -16.84
N SER A 74 10.05 -0.57 -16.40
CA SER A 74 11.11 0.09 -17.18
C SER A 74 12.41 -0.70 -17.29
N VAL A 75 12.69 -1.60 -16.35
CA VAL A 75 13.88 -2.48 -16.40
C VAL A 75 13.60 -3.70 -17.28
N ASP A 76 12.39 -4.26 -17.22
CA ASP A 76 12.00 -5.41 -18.06
C ASP A 76 11.91 -5.02 -19.56
N ASP A 77 11.55 -3.76 -19.89
CA ASP A 77 11.46 -3.26 -21.27
C ASP A 77 12.84 -3.02 -21.94
N GLU A 78 13.94 -2.90 -21.18
CA GLU A 78 15.29 -2.71 -21.75
C GLU A 78 15.97 -4.03 -22.17
N ASP A 79 15.51 -5.18 -21.68
CA ASP A 79 16.09 -6.49 -22.02
C ASP A 79 15.59 -7.05 -23.38
N ASP A 80 14.53 -6.47 -23.97
CA ASP A 80 13.95 -6.91 -25.25
C ASP A 80 14.64 -6.32 -26.50
N PHE A 81 15.64 -5.44 -26.34
CA PHE A 81 16.52 -4.99 -27.43
C PHE A 81 17.66 -5.99 -27.70
N ALA A 82 17.32 -7.27 -27.83
CA ALA A 82 18.25 -8.31 -28.26
C ALA A 82 18.66 -8.07 -29.72
N TYR A 83 19.94 -7.71 -29.90
CA TYR A 83 20.70 -7.54 -31.14
C TYR A 83 20.14 -8.30 -32.36
N GLN A 84 19.61 -7.57 -33.35
CA GLN A 84 19.22 -8.16 -34.63
C GLN A 84 20.45 -8.18 -35.55
N ALA A 85 21.06 -9.35 -35.72
CA ALA A 85 22.21 -9.50 -36.61
C ALA A 85 21.83 -9.10 -38.05
N PRO A 86 22.67 -8.33 -38.76
CA PRO A 86 22.37 -7.89 -40.11
C PRO A 86 22.25 -9.10 -41.05
N PRO A 87 21.35 -9.05 -42.05
CA PRO A 87 21.18 -10.16 -42.98
C PRO A 87 22.47 -10.40 -43.77
N THR A 88 23.01 -11.61 -43.67
CA THR A 88 24.11 -12.05 -44.51
C THR A 88 23.58 -12.32 -45.91
N SER A 89 23.90 -11.45 -46.87
CA SER A 89 23.62 -11.68 -48.28
C SER A 89 24.49 -12.82 -48.82
N ASN A 90 23.86 -13.77 -49.52
CA ASN A 90 24.50 -14.79 -50.36
C ASN A 90 24.84 -14.23 -51.75
#